data_AF-A0A379LNA5-F1
#
_entry.id   AF-A0A379LNA5-F1
#
_cell.length_a   1.000
_cell.length_b   1.000
_cell.length_c   1.000
_cell.angle_alpha   90.00
_cell.angle_beta   90.00
_cell.angle_gamma   90.00
#
_symmetry.space_group_name_H-M   'P 1'
#
loop_
_entity.id
_entity.type
_entity.pdbx_description
1 polymer ?
#
loop_
_entity_poly.entity_id
_entity_poly.type
_entity_poly.pdbx_seq_one_letter_code
_entity_poly.pdbx_strand_id
1 'polypeptide(L)'
;MTKVVKTTTATIATIESNLTPTSYNFQDPITVAIPPPLVPEDLAVSKEQARQALQQLPLDATFSQQHSHLIAFDLTETQRALDQSDFDANWEQRIDDKALDLLIDDGFIVLDDVYSQTALLALQAESGFIDYRDAKLAEGVRKTEIRGDRIRWITKDFYAGYHYLQSINELAFLLNRTLFAGIRHSEAHYACYPPGFGYKWHSDNPVGRDERVISAVFYLNDEWDEADGGQLSIIDSHNQSHQLLPKANRLVIFDSNLQHQVEIAHRQRYSIATWLRSDEALIVAEPL
;
A
#
# COMPACT_ATOMS: atom_id res chain seq x y z
N MET A 1 -11.84 -36.86 59.11
CA MET A 1 -11.01 -35.65 58.92
C MET A 1 -10.42 -35.70 57.52
N THR A 2 -10.43 -34.68 56.65
CA THR A 2 -11.20 -33.41 56.60
C THR A 2 -11.21 -32.97 55.12
N LYS A 3 -12.31 -32.40 54.62
CA LYS A 3 -12.36 -31.83 53.25
C LYS A 3 -11.53 -30.54 53.16
N VAL A 4 -10.73 -30.39 52.11
CA VAL A 4 -10.20 -29.10 51.61
C VAL A 4 -10.32 -29.17 50.08
N VAL A 5 -11.46 -28.77 49.50
CA VAL A 5 -11.76 -27.40 49.02
C VAL A 5 -10.79 -26.97 47.91
N LYS A 6 -11.29 -27.03 46.66
CA LYS A 6 -10.71 -26.29 45.53
C LYS A 6 -11.07 -24.82 45.70
N THR A 7 -10.11 -23.93 45.52
CA THR A 7 -10.36 -22.51 45.29
C THR A 7 -9.80 -22.15 43.93
N THR A 8 -10.70 -21.85 42.99
CA THR A 8 -10.35 -21.28 41.69
C THR A 8 -10.05 -19.80 41.88
N THR A 9 -8.87 -19.34 41.46
CA THR A 9 -8.61 -17.92 41.27
C THR A 9 -8.27 -17.71 39.81
N ALA A 10 -9.21 -17.12 39.06
CA ALA A 10 -8.94 -16.69 37.70
C ALA A 10 -8.07 -15.43 37.76
N THR A 11 -6.80 -15.54 37.39
CA THR A 11 -5.95 -14.36 37.18
C THR A 11 -6.36 -13.74 35.85
N ILE A 12 -7.10 -12.63 35.94
CA ILE A 12 -7.35 -11.76 34.79
C ILE A 12 -6.00 -11.18 34.39
N ALA A 13 -5.43 -11.69 33.29
CA ALA A 13 -4.26 -11.09 32.67
C ALA A 13 -4.72 -9.85 31.91
N THR A 14 -4.61 -8.69 32.56
CA THR A 14 -4.76 -7.38 31.91
C THR A 14 -3.72 -7.29 30.80
N ILE A 15 -4.14 -7.32 29.54
CA ILE A 15 -3.25 -7.04 28.41
C ILE A 15 -3.09 -5.52 28.33
N GLU A 16 -2.15 -4.98 29.11
CA GLU A 16 -1.66 -3.63 28.90
C GLU A 16 -0.78 -3.64 27.64
N SER A 17 -1.39 -3.37 26.48
CA SER A 17 -0.71 -3.25 25.19
C SER A 17 0.06 -1.92 25.07
N ASN A 18 0.98 -1.68 25.99
CA ASN A 18 2.13 -0.82 25.77
C ASN A 18 3.28 -1.67 25.19
N LEU A 19 4.32 -1.01 24.64
CA LEU A 19 5.58 -1.54 24.08
C LEU A 19 5.69 -1.59 22.54
N THR A 20 6.08 -0.45 21.97
CA THR A 20 7.12 -0.32 20.91
C THR A 20 8.44 -1.03 21.33
N PRO A 21 9.38 -1.46 20.44
CA PRO A 21 9.95 -0.68 19.30
C PRO A 21 10.59 -1.47 18.07
N THR A 22 11.28 -0.83 17.07
CA THR A 22 11.92 -1.31 15.75
C THR A 22 13.47 -1.14 15.40
N SER A 23 14.40 -2.13 15.48
CA SER A 23 15.84 -2.08 15.04
C SER A 23 16.56 -3.40 14.61
N TYR A 24 17.73 -3.28 13.96
CA TYR A 24 18.19 -4.09 12.80
C TYR A 24 19.49 -4.92 12.93
N ASN A 25 19.48 -6.14 12.36
CA ASN A 25 20.67 -6.97 12.12
C ASN A 25 21.17 -6.81 10.66
N PHE A 26 22.45 -6.49 10.47
CA PHE A 26 23.04 -6.06 9.19
C PHE A 26 23.66 -7.20 8.35
N GLN A 27 23.24 -8.45 8.56
CA GLN A 27 23.78 -9.61 7.83
C GLN A 27 22.74 -10.37 6.97
N ASP A 28 21.47 -9.94 6.97
CA ASP A 28 20.41 -10.56 6.16
C ASP A 28 20.10 -9.77 4.86
N PRO A 29 20.03 -10.44 3.69
CA PRO A 29 19.72 -9.82 2.39
C PRO A 29 18.22 -9.53 2.19
N ILE A 30 17.51 -9.21 3.28
CA ILE A 30 16.07 -8.86 3.30
C ILE A 30 15.88 -7.46 3.89
N THR A 31 16.74 -7.07 4.83
CA THR A 31 16.68 -5.81 5.59
C THR A 31 16.97 -4.56 4.75
N VAL A 32 17.46 -4.69 3.51
CA VAL A 32 18.00 -3.58 2.69
C VAL A 32 16.92 -2.76 1.96
N ALA A 33 15.65 -3.21 1.97
CA ALA A 33 14.50 -2.48 1.43
C ALA A 33 13.97 -1.38 2.37
N ILE A 34 14.65 -1.15 3.49
CA ILE A 34 14.23 -0.26 4.56
C ILE A 34 15.07 1.03 4.50
N PRO A 35 14.48 2.20 4.20
CA PRO A 35 15.16 3.46 4.44
C PRO A 35 15.34 3.63 5.96
N PRO A 36 16.53 4.00 6.46
CA PRO A 36 16.68 4.28 7.88
C PRO A 36 15.73 5.43 8.28
N PRO A 37 15.21 5.43 9.52
CA PRO A 37 14.46 6.57 10.02
C PRO A 37 15.30 7.85 9.92
N LEU A 38 14.65 8.98 9.63
CA LEU A 38 15.31 10.28 9.56
C LEU A 38 16.07 10.52 10.86
N VAL A 39 17.39 10.71 10.78
CA VAL A 39 18.17 11.11 11.95
C VAL A 39 17.68 12.50 12.41
N PRO A 40 17.75 12.83 13.72
CA PRO A 40 17.19 14.08 14.23
C PRO A 40 17.71 15.35 13.52
N GLU A 41 18.91 15.28 12.96
CA GLU A 41 19.55 16.35 12.17
C GLU A 41 18.82 16.59 10.82
N ASP A 42 18.45 15.53 10.08
CA ASP A 42 17.70 15.64 8.82
C ASP A 42 16.30 16.22 9.07
N LEU A 43 15.64 15.79 10.16
CA LEU A 43 14.34 16.33 10.56
C LEU A 43 14.42 17.82 10.96
N ALA A 44 15.52 18.24 11.59
CA ALA A 44 15.77 19.65 11.91
C ALA A 44 15.99 20.48 10.63
N VAL A 45 16.77 19.97 9.67
CA VAL A 45 17.00 20.61 8.36
C VAL A 45 15.69 20.77 7.59
N SER A 46 14.86 19.71 7.49
CA SER A 46 13.57 19.79 6.79
C SER A 46 12.59 20.77 7.45
N LYS A 47 12.55 20.81 8.80
CA LYS A 47 11.71 21.78 9.54
C LYS A 47 12.17 23.22 9.31
N GLU A 48 13.48 23.47 9.28
CA GLU A 48 14.03 24.80 9.05
C GLU A 48 13.80 25.25 7.59
N GLN A 49 13.95 24.35 6.60
CA GLN A 49 13.62 24.64 5.19
C GLN A 49 12.14 24.99 5.01
N ALA A 50 11.22 24.24 5.63
CA ALA A 50 9.79 24.53 5.59
C ALA A 50 9.46 25.89 6.25
N ARG A 51 10.11 26.20 7.38
CA ARG A 51 9.98 27.48 8.09
C ARG A 51 10.49 28.66 7.26
N GLN A 52 11.60 28.49 6.53
CA GLN A 52 12.15 29.51 5.63
C GLN A 52 11.26 29.72 4.40
N ALA A 53 10.70 28.65 3.82
CA ALA A 53 9.74 28.76 2.72
C ALA A 53 8.48 29.55 3.12
N LEU A 54 7.93 29.26 4.31
CA LEU A 54 6.79 30.00 4.88
C LEU A 54 7.10 31.48 5.14
N GLN A 55 8.35 31.82 5.47
CA GLN A 55 8.79 33.21 5.69
C GLN A 55 9.02 34.00 4.39
N GLN A 56 9.10 33.35 3.23
CA GLN A 56 9.21 34.00 1.93
C GLN A 56 7.87 34.16 1.20
N LEU A 57 6.76 33.70 1.80
CA LEU A 57 5.42 34.02 1.30
C LEU A 57 5.09 35.50 1.56
N PRO A 58 4.52 36.23 0.58
CA PRO A 58 4.18 37.64 0.75
C PRO A 58 3.09 37.80 1.81
N LEU A 59 3.35 38.65 2.81
CA LEU A 59 2.47 38.88 3.97
C LEU A 59 1.10 39.49 3.61
N ASP A 60 0.99 40.18 2.47
CA ASP A 60 -0.22 40.86 2.02
C ASP A 60 -0.61 40.45 0.59
N ALA A 61 -1.15 39.25 0.43
CA ALA A 61 -1.99 38.92 -0.72
C ALA A 61 -3.44 39.37 -0.40
N THR A 62 -3.79 40.62 -0.73
CA THR A 62 -5.15 41.14 -0.56
C THR A 62 -6.15 40.36 -1.41
N PHE A 63 -6.93 39.50 -0.75
CA PHE A 63 -7.97 38.70 -1.38
C PHE A 63 -9.06 39.61 -1.97
N SER A 64 -9.19 39.63 -3.30
CA SER A 64 -10.18 40.49 -3.98
C SER A 64 -11.60 39.99 -3.73
N GLN A 65 -12.37 40.74 -2.93
CA GLN A 65 -13.73 40.37 -2.52
C GLN A 65 -14.80 40.44 -3.63
N GLN A 66 -14.44 40.82 -4.87
CA GLN A 66 -15.40 41.15 -5.93
C GLN A 66 -16.14 39.96 -6.57
N HIS A 67 -15.81 38.71 -6.22
CA HIS A 67 -16.56 37.51 -6.64
C HIS A 67 -17.31 36.81 -5.49
N SER A 68 -17.70 37.57 -4.46
CA SER A 68 -18.56 37.09 -3.37
C SER A 68 -20.05 37.03 -3.78
N HIS A 69 -20.36 36.30 -4.85
CA HIS A 69 -21.68 35.69 -4.95
C HIS A 69 -21.80 34.64 -3.84
N LEU A 70 -22.87 34.71 -3.05
CA LEU A 70 -23.19 33.71 -2.03
C LEU A 70 -23.62 32.40 -2.72
N ILE A 71 -22.64 31.66 -3.21
CA ILE A 71 -22.77 30.22 -3.38
C ILE A 71 -22.94 29.68 -1.96
N ALA A 72 -24.12 29.15 -1.67
CA ALA A 72 -24.29 28.30 -0.50
C ALA A 72 -23.49 27.02 -0.74
N PHE A 73 -22.22 27.03 -0.35
CA PHE A 73 -21.46 25.81 -0.20
C PHE A 73 -22.18 24.97 0.85
N ASP A 74 -22.70 23.83 0.44
CA ASP A 74 -23.10 22.80 1.39
C ASP A 74 -21.81 22.23 1.98
N LEU A 75 -21.41 22.82 3.11
CA LEU A 75 -20.16 22.48 3.80
C LEU A 75 -20.15 21.04 4.32
N THR A 76 -21.28 20.32 4.28
CA THR A 76 -21.40 18.97 4.84
C THR A 76 -20.58 17.93 4.07
N GLU A 77 -20.51 17.99 2.74
CA GLU A 77 -19.73 17.02 1.95
C GLU A 77 -18.21 17.18 2.15
N THR A 78 -17.70 18.41 2.17
CA THR A 78 -16.26 18.69 2.32
C THR A 78 -15.77 18.58 3.77
N GLN A 79 -16.68 18.45 4.74
CA GLN A 79 -16.36 18.28 6.17
C GLN A 79 -16.55 16.85 6.67
N ARG A 80 -16.97 15.89 5.83
CA ARG A 80 -17.03 14.49 6.21
C ARG A 80 -15.60 13.99 6.50
N ALA A 81 -15.35 13.63 7.75
CA ALA A 81 -14.11 12.96 8.11
C ALA A 81 -14.03 11.59 7.42
N LEU A 82 -12.86 11.26 6.89
CA LEU A 82 -12.54 9.93 6.39
C LEU A 82 -12.68 8.93 7.55
N ASP A 83 -13.40 7.84 7.31
CA ASP A 83 -13.66 6.79 8.29
C ASP A 83 -13.19 5.42 7.77
N GLN A 84 -13.02 4.45 8.67
CA GLN A 84 -12.72 3.06 8.29
C GLN A 84 -13.78 2.48 7.36
N SER A 85 -15.06 2.85 7.53
CA SER A 85 -16.15 2.39 6.65
C SER A 85 -16.03 2.88 5.20
N ASP A 86 -15.29 3.97 4.93
CA ASP A 86 -15.04 4.44 3.56
C ASP A 86 -14.12 3.48 2.78
N PHE A 87 -13.38 2.62 3.49
CA PHE A 87 -12.52 1.55 2.97
C PHE A 87 -13.19 0.16 2.99
N ASP A 88 -14.48 0.04 3.32
CA ASP A 88 -15.18 -1.25 3.27
C ASP A 88 -15.38 -1.70 1.82
N ALA A 89 -14.52 -2.62 1.38
CA ALA A 89 -14.58 -3.20 0.04
C ALA A 89 -15.70 -4.25 -0.11
N ASN A 90 -16.36 -4.69 0.96
CA ASN A 90 -17.35 -5.78 0.95
C ASN A 90 -16.79 -7.06 0.29
N TRP A 91 -15.62 -7.53 0.76
CA TRP A 91 -14.84 -8.61 0.13
C TRP A 91 -15.64 -9.89 -0.11
N GLU A 92 -16.49 -10.32 0.82
CA GLU A 92 -17.32 -11.53 0.67
C GLU A 92 -18.33 -11.44 -0.49
N GLN A 93 -18.69 -10.23 -0.94
CA GLN A 93 -19.54 -10.01 -2.10
C GLN A 93 -18.74 -9.87 -3.41
N ARG A 94 -17.52 -9.33 -3.36
CA ARG A 94 -16.67 -9.13 -4.55
C ARG A 94 -15.88 -10.37 -4.95
N ILE A 95 -15.48 -11.16 -3.96
CA ILE A 95 -14.76 -12.43 -4.13
C ILE A 95 -15.79 -13.56 -4.00
N ASP A 96 -16.70 -13.63 -4.98
CA ASP A 96 -17.65 -14.73 -5.11
C ASP A 96 -16.97 -16.00 -5.67
N ASP A 97 -17.71 -17.11 -5.74
CA ASP A 97 -17.19 -18.39 -6.25
C ASP A 97 -16.54 -18.24 -7.64
N LYS A 98 -17.10 -17.39 -8.51
CA LYS A 98 -16.58 -17.15 -9.86
C LYS A 98 -15.27 -16.35 -9.84
N ALA A 99 -15.15 -15.36 -8.97
CA ALA A 99 -13.91 -14.62 -8.77
C ALA A 99 -12.82 -15.52 -8.16
N LEU A 100 -13.19 -16.46 -7.28
CA LEU A 100 -12.27 -17.48 -6.77
C LEU A 100 -11.83 -18.44 -7.87
N ASP A 101 -12.76 -18.96 -8.69
CA ASP A 101 -12.45 -19.83 -9.83
C ASP A 101 -11.45 -19.16 -10.79
N LEU A 102 -11.66 -17.89 -11.15
CA LEU A 102 -10.72 -17.12 -11.99
C LEU A 102 -9.34 -16.94 -11.32
N LEU A 103 -9.30 -16.65 -10.02
CA LEU A 103 -8.03 -16.51 -9.29
C LEU A 103 -7.26 -17.84 -9.20
N ILE A 104 -7.96 -18.98 -9.21
CA ILE A 104 -7.36 -20.32 -9.20
C ILE A 104 -6.91 -20.75 -10.60
N ASP A 105 -7.78 -20.61 -11.60
CA ASP A 105 -7.55 -21.13 -12.96
C ASP A 105 -6.60 -20.23 -13.77
N ASP A 106 -6.89 -18.93 -13.86
CA ASP A 106 -6.07 -17.95 -14.59
C ASP A 106 -4.90 -17.42 -13.74
N GLY A 107 -4.99 -17.54 -12.40
CA GLY A 107 -3.98 -17.06 -11.46
C GLY A 107 -4.08 -15.57 -11.10
N PHE A 108 -5.07 -14.84 -11.66
CA PHE A 108 -5.32 -13.43 -11.34
C PHE A 108 -6.78 -13.01 -11.52
N ILE A 109 -7.17 -11.92 -10.85
CA ILE A 109 -8.44 -11.22 -11.03
C ILE A 109 -8.27 -9.71 -11.03
N VAL A 110 -9.26 -9.01 -11.62
CA VAL A 110 -9.32 -7.55 -11.69
C VAL A 110 -10.66 -7.09 -11.10
N LEU A 111 -10.59 -6.18 -10.13
CA LEU A 111 -11.74 -5.58 -9.48
C LEU A 111 -11.71 -4.07 -9.72
N ASP A 112 -12.79 -3.53 -10.28
CA ASP A 112 -12.98 -2.08 -10.43
C ASP A 112 -13.86 -1.54 -9.29
N ASP A 113 -13.76 -0.22 -9.07
CA ASP A 113 -14.53 0.54 -8.09
C ASP A 113 -14.54 -0.07 -6.68
N VAL A 114 -13.35 -0.48 -6.19
CA VAL A 114 -13.21 -1.27 -4.95
C VAL A 114 -13.62 -0.49 -3.71
N TYR A 115 -13.17 0.76 -3.59
CA TYR A 115 -13.41 1.61 -2.42
C TYR A 115 -14.37 2.75 -2.74
N SER A 116 -14.87 3.43 -1.69
CA SER A 116 -15.61 4.68 -1.87
C SER A 116 -14.74 5.76 -2.51
N GLN A 117 -15.38 6.73 -3.17
CA GLN A 117 -14.69 7.90 -3.72
C GLN A 117 -13.92 8.68 -2.64
N THR A 118 -14.40 8.68 -1.39
CA THR A 118 -13.75 9.37 -0.26
C THR A 118 -12.42 8.70 0.10
N ALA A 119 -12.39 7.37 0.19
CA ALA A 119 -11.16 6.60 0.41
C ALA A 119 -10.18 6.71 -0.77
N LEU A 120 -10.67 6.67 -2.02
CA LEU A 120 -9.83 6.88 -3.21
C LEU A 120 -9.13 8.24 -3.19
N LEU A 121 -9.90 9.31 -2.99
CA LEU A 121 -9.37 10.69 -2.92
C LEU A 121 -8.38 10.85 -1.76
N ALA A 122 -8.62 10.19 -0.62
CA ALA A 122 -7.69 10.20 0.50
C ALA A 122 -6.36 9.50 0.18
N LEU A 123 -6.40 8.33 -0.47
CA LEU A 123 -5.20 7.62 -0.93
C LEU A 123 -4.44 8.42 -2.00
N GLN A 124 -5.15 9.07 -2.93
CA GLN A 124 -4.56 9.97 -3.93
C GLN A 124 -3.90 11.19 -3.29
N ALA A 125 -4.57 11.85 -2.34
CA ALA A 125 -4.04 13.00 -1.62
C ALA A 125 -2.80 12.62 -0.82
N GLU A 126 -2.86 11.53 -0.04
CA GLU A 126 -1.72 11.03 0.74
C GLU A 126 -0.54 10.68 -0.19
N SER A 127 -0.81 9.92 -1.27
CA SER A 127 0.16 9.62 -2.34
C SER A 127 0.80 10.88 -2.95
N GLY A 128 0.05 11.98 -3.09
CA GLY A 128 0.53 13.23 -3.66
C GLY A 128 1.47 14.04 -2.74
N PHE A 129 1.40 13.84 -1.42
CA PHE A 129 2.22 14.57 -0.43
C PHE A 129 3.34 13.72 0.22
N ILE A 130 3.46 12.45 -0.18
CA ILE A 130 4.50 11.54 0.34
C ILE A 130 5.90 11.86 -0.21
N ASP A 131 6.89 11.85 0.70
CA ASP A 131 8.32 11.82 0.35
C ASP A 131 8.76 10.40 -0.05
N TYR A 132 8.66 10.12 -1.35
CA TYR A 132 9.10 8.87 -1.97
C TYR A 132 10.62 8.73 -2.05
N ARG A 133 11.13 7.50 -1.90
CA ARG A 133 12.55 7.16 -2.05
C ARG A 133 12.76 6.23 -3.26
N ASP A 134 13.86 6.40 -4.00
CA ASP A 134 14.14 5.57 -5.19
C ASP A 134 14.12 4.06 -4.84
N ALA A 135 13.40 3.27 -5.64
CA ALA A 135 13.35 1.83 -5.45
C ALA A 135 14.73 1.18 -5.72
N LYS A 136 15.00 0.09 -4.99
CA LYS A 136 16.23 -0.71 -5.11
C LYS A 136 15.86 -2.17 -5.39
N LEU A 137 16.72 -2.88 -6.11
CA LEU A 137 16.61 -4.33 -6.25
C LEU A 137 17.05 -5.04 -4.95
N ALA A 138 16.82 -6.35 -4.85
CA ALA A 138 17.20 -7.17 -3.70
C ALA A 138 18.70 -7.07 -3.33
N GLU A 139 19.57 -6.76 -4.30
CA GLU A 139 21.02 -6.53 -4.11
C GLU A 139 21.34 -5.14 -3.53
N GLY A 140 20.35 -4.30 -3.22
CA GLY A 140 20.53 -2.89 -2.83
C GLY A 140 20.96 -1.95 -3.96
N VAL A 141 21.28 -2.48 -5.14
CA VAL A 141 21.71 -1.72 -6.32
C VAL A 141 20.49 -1.11 -7.02
N ARG A 142 20.53 0.20 -7.27
CA ARG A 142 19.59 0.89 -8.16
C ARG A 142 19.98 0.59 -9.61
N LYS A 143 19.14 -0.14 -10.34
CA LYS A 143 19.23 -0.33 -11.79
C LYS A 143 17.96 0.22 -12.42
N THR A 144 17.97 1.50 -12.78
CA THR A 144 16.82 2.21 -13.40
C THR A 144 16.36 1.57 -14.70
N GLU A 145 17.27 0.90 -15.41
CA GLU A 145 16.98 0.07 -16.58
C GLU A 145 16.13 -1.17 -16.27
N ILE A 146 15.96 -1.54 -15.00
CA ILE A 146 15.18 -2.71 -14.57
C ILE A 146 13.92 -2.25 -13.85
N ARG A 147 14.06 -1.35 -12.86
CA ARG A 147 12.98 -0.80 -12.04
C ARG A 147 13.21 0.70 -11.83
N GLY A 148 12.27 1.54 -12.24
CA GLY A 148 12.43 3.00 -12.27
C GLY A 148 11.56 3.82 -11.31
N ASP A 149 10.69 3.19 -10.54
CA ASP A 149 9.83 3.86 -9.56
C ASP A 149 10.56 4.35 -8.31
N ARG A 150 9.86 5.24 -7.60
CA ARG A 150 10.14 5.59 -6.22
C ARG A 150 9.01 5.03 -5.34
N ILE A 151 9.34 4.56 -4.15
CA ILE A 151 8.40 3.90 -3.24
C ILE A 151 8.35 4.56 -1.86
N ARG A 152 7.26 4.30 -1.14
CA ARG A 152 7.13 4.57 0.30
C ARG A 152 6.30 3.48 0.97
N TRP A 153 6.93 2.73 1.88
CA TRP A 153 6.24 1.74 2.72
C TRP A 153 5.16 2.39 3.59
N ILE A 154 4.00 1.73 3.66
CA ILE A 154 2.86 2.12 4.49
C ILE A 154 3.10 1.62 5.91
N THR A 155 3.43 2.54 6.81
CA THR A 155 3.35 2.38 8.26
C THR A 155 1.98 2.84 8.79
N LYS A 156 1.71 2.61 10.07
CA LYS A 156 0.56 3.13 10.83
C LYS A 156 0.42 4.66 10.83
N ASP A 157 1.44 5.39 10.39
CA ASP A 157 1.49 6.85 10.41
C ASP A 157 0.92 7.47 9.11
N PHE A 158 0.65 6.63 8.09
CA PHE A 158 -0.12 6.96 6.91
C PHE A 158 -1.59 6.63 7.17
N TYR A 159 -2.43 7.65 7.33
CA TYR A 159 -3.81 7.46 7.77
C TYR A 159 -4.63 6.72 6.72
N ALA A 160 -4.60 7.17 5.45
CA ALA A 160 -5.36 6.54 4.38
C ALA A 160 -4.75 5.17 4.01
N GLY A 161 -3.42 5.11 3.88
CA GLY A 161 -2.69 3.87 3.57
C GLY A 161 -2.87 2.79 4.64
N TYR A 162 -2.92 3.15 5.93
CA TYR A 162 -3.15 2.20 7.01
C TYR A 162 -4.56 1.59 6.96
N HIS A 163 -5.59 2.39 6.68
CA HIS A 163 -6.96 1.88 6.49
C HIS A 163 -7.08 0.99 5.24
N TYR A 164 -6.43 1.35 4.12
CA TYR A 164 -6.28 0.46 2.97
C TYR A 164 -5.63 -0.88 3.37
N LEU A 165 -4.55 -0.85 4.16
CA LEU A 165 -3.88 -2.07 4.61
C LEU A 165 -4.74 -2.91 5.57
N GLN A 166 -5.61 -2.30 6.38
CA GLN A 166 -6.58 -3.05 7.19
C GLN A 166 -7.61 -3.76 6.30
N SER A 167 -8.17 -3.09 5.29
CA SER A 167 -9.05 -3.74 4.30
C SER A 167 -8.35 -4.91 3.60
N ILE A 168 -7.09 -4.75 3.19
CA ILE A 168 -6.31 -5.87 2.63
C ILE A 168 -6.14 -7.04 3.61
N ASN A 169 -6.01 -6.77 4.92
CA ASN A 169 -5.96 -7.84 5.92
C ASN A 169 -7.30 -8.59 6.06
N GLU A 170 -8.43 -7.93 5.80
CA GLU A 170 -9.75 -8.59 5.72
C GLU A 170 -9.85 -9.49 4.47
N LEU A 171 -9.31 -9.05 3.33
CA LEU A 171 -9.14 -9.91 2.14
C LEU A 171 -8.23 -11.11 2.42
N ALA A 172 -7.10 -10.91 3.11
CA ALA A 172 -6.20 -12.00 3.51
C ALA A 172 -6.91 -13.03 4.42
N PHE A 173 -7.75 -12.57 5.35
CA PHE A 173 -8.58 -13.44 6.17
C PHE A 173 -9.60 -14.23 5.34
N LEU A 174 -10.25 -13.60 4.36
CA LEU A 174 -11.17 -14.26 3.44
C LEU A 174 -10.47 -15.37 2.64
N LEU A 175 -9.34 -15.05 1.98
CA LEU A 175 -8.55 -16.01 1.19
C LEU A 175 -8.01 -17.16 2.02
N ASN A 176 -7.62 -16.92 3.27
CA ASN A 176 -7.27 -18.00 4.21
C ASN A 176 -8.45 -18.93 4.53
N ARG A 177 -9.67 -18.38 4.63
CA ARG A 177 -10.88 -19.15 4.95
C ARG A 177 -11.41 -19.95 3.75
N THR A 178 -11.26 -19.44 2.52
CA THR A 178 -11.77 -20.08 1.30
C THR A 178 -10.73 -20.98 0.62
N LEU A 179 -9.47 -20.55 0.55
CA LEU A 179 -8.40 -21.23 -0.20
C LEU A 179 -7.33 -21.89 0.68
N PHE A 180 -7.40 -21.73 2.01
CA PHE A 180 -6.35 -22.16 2.96
C PHE A 180 -4.96 -21.57 2.64
N ALA A 181 -4.93 -20.35 2.09
CA ALA A 181 -3.74 -19.69 1.52
C ALA A 181 -2.53 -19.51 2.47
N GLY A 182 -2.69 -19.71 3.78
CA GLY A 182 -1.59 -19.68 4.75
C GLY A 182 -0.99 -18.30 5.00
N ILE A 183 -1.68 -17.23 4.58
CA ILE A 183 -1.25 -15.83 4.73
C ILE A 183 -1.24 -15.46 6.23
N ARG A 184 -0.13 -14.93 6.71
CA ARG A 184 0.08 -14.51 8.11
C ARG A 184 0.06 -13.00 8.29
N HIS A 185 0.54 -12.25 7.30
CA HIS A 185 0.60 -10.80 7.34
C HIS A 185 0.59 -10.19 5.93
N SER A 186 0.29 -8.89 5.85
CA SER A 186 0.34 -8.12 4.61
C SER A 186 1.28 -6.93 4.77
N GLU A 187 2.07 -6.64 3.73
CA GLU A 187 2.92 -5.44 3.64
C GLU A 187 2.54 -4.65 2.37
N ALA A 188 2.59 -3.32 2.42
CA ALA A 188 2.21 -2.48 1.29
C ALA A 188 3.09 -1.22 1.17
N HIS A 189 3.29 -0.75 -0.07
CA HIS A 189 3.97 0.52 -0.33
C HIS A 189 3.29 1.30 -1.45
N TYR A 190 3.23 2.63 -1.31
CA TYR A 190 3.00 3.51 -2.44
C TYR A 190 4.16 3.37 -3.43
N ALA A 191 3.87 3.50 -4.72
CA ALA A 191 4.84 3.50 -5.82
C ALA A 191 4.49 4.60 -6.82
N CYS A 192 5.52 5.29 -7.33
CA CYS A 192 5.41 6.36 -8.31
C CYS A 192 6.44 6.14 -9.42
N TYR A 193 5.99 5.86 -10.64
CA TYR A 193 6.83 5.82 -11.84
C TYR A 193 6.79 7.20 -12.51
N PRO A 194 7.94 7.90 -12.66
CA PRO A 194 8.00 9.09 -13.50
C PRO A 194 7.84 8.72 -14.99
N PRO A 195 7.53 9.70 -15.86
CA PRO A 195 7.52 9.50 -17.31
C PRO A 195 8.84 8.88 -17.83
N GLY A 196 8.74 7.92 -18.74
CA GLY A 196 9.88 7.20 -19.32
C GLY A 196 10.36 5.99 -18.50
N PHE A 197 9.68 5.64 -17.40
CA PHE A 197 10.02 4.49 -16.56
C PHE A 197 8.92 3.43 -16.50
N GLY A 198 9.33 2.21 -16.18
CA GLY A 198 8.49 1.04 -15.92
C GLY A 198 9.25 0.04 -15.06
N TYR A 199 8.86 -1.23 -15.11
CA TYR A 199 9.53 -2.34 -14.43
C TYR A 199 9.49 -3.56 -15.35
N LYS A 200 10.66 -4.04 -15.81
CA LYS A 200 10.80 -5.23 -16.67
C LYS A 200 10.19 -6.51 -16.06
N TRP A 201 9.88 -7.49 -16.91
CA TRP A 201 9.41 -8.83 -16.54
C TRP A 201 10.11 -9.42 -15.31
N HIS A 202 9.31 -9.79 -14.31
CA HIS A 202 9.72 -10.47 -13.08
C HIS A 202 8.57 -11.29 -12.49
N SER A 203 8.89 -12.14 -11.52
CA SER A 203 7.96 -12.65 -10.51
C SER A 203 8.22 -11.88 -9.21
N ASP A 204 7.21 -11.76 -8.34
CA ASP A 204 7.37 -11.16 -7.02
C ASP A 204 8.11 -12.07 -6.03
N ASN A 205 8.12 -13.38 -6.29
CA ASN A 205 8.98 -14.36 -5.63
C ASN A 205 10.27 -14.57 -6.45
N PRO A 206 11.44 -14.05 -6.00
CA PRO A 206 12.71 -14.36 -6.63
C PRO A 206 13.12 -15.81 -6.38
N VAL A 207 13.94 -16.37 -7.27
CA VAL A 207 14.41 -17.78 -7.20
C VAL A 207 14.94 -18.14 -5.80
N GLY A 208 14.30 -19.14 -5.18
CA GLY A 208 14.65 -19.62 -3.84
C GLY A 208 13.89 -18.96 -2.69
N ARG A 209 12.87 -18.14 -2.98
CA ARG A 209 11.89 -17.61 -2.03
C ARG A 209 10.47 -17.94 -2.50
N ASP A 210 9.56 -18.06 -1.55
CA ASP A 210 8.14 -18.40 -1.78
C ASP A 210 7.26 -17.85 -0.63
N GLU A 211 7.72 -16.76 0.02
CA GLU A 211 7.02 -16.20 1.18
C GLU A 211 5.83 -15.33 0.79
N ARG A 212 5.78 -14.81 -0.45
CA ARG A 212 4.67 -14.02 -0.96
C ARG A 212 3.70 -14.97 -1.64
N VAL A 213 2.46 -15.00 -1.17
CA VAL A 213 1.42 -15.90 -1.69
C VAL A 213 0.60 -15.18 -2.75
N ILE A 214 0.11 -13.99 -2.40
CA ILE A 214 -0.72 -13.15 -3.28
C ILE A 214 -0.11 -11.76 -3.34
N SER A 215 0.03 -11.25 -4.56
CA SER A 215 0.35 -9.87 -4.85
C SER A 215 -0.94 -9.12 -5.19
N ALA A 216 -1.02 -7.86 -4.76
CA ALA A 216 -2.12 -6.98 -5.12
C ALA A 216 -1.60 -5.58 -5.49
N VAL A 217 -2.14 -5.00 -6.56
CA VAL A 217 -1.76 -3.66 -7.04
C VAL A 217 -3.02 -2.81 -7.18
N PHE A 218 -3.14 -1.80 -6.32
CA PHE A 218 -4.21 -0.80 -6.36
C PHE A 218 -3.74 0.43 -7.13
N TYR A 219 -4.63 1.03 -7.92
CA TYR A 219 -4.29 2.14 -8.81
C TYR A 219 -4.97 3.45 -8.44
N LEU A 220 -4.25 4.55 -8.65
CA LEU A 220 -4.61 5.89 -8.17
C LEU A 220 -4.73 6.91 -9.32
N ASN A 221 -4.75 6.48 -10.59
CA ASN A 221 -4.58 7.37 -11.74
C ASN A 221 -5.90 7.69 -12.44
N ASP A 222 -6.32 8.96 -12.35
CA ASP A 222 -7.51 9.43 -13.05
C ASP A 222 -7.28 9.54 -14.56
N GLU A 223 -8.36 9.33 -15.32
CA GLU A 223 -8.45 9.53 -16.77
C GLU A 223 -7.35 8.82 -17.58
N TRP A 224 -6.97 7.59 -17.22
CA TRP A 224 -5.89 6.84 -17.88
C TRP A 224 -6.33 6.10 -19.15
N ASP A 225 -5.62 6.33 -20.26
CA ASP A 225 -5.85 5.71 -21.56
C ASP A 225 -4.69 4.81 -22.04
N GLU A 226 -4.79 4.25 -23.26
CA GLU A 226 -3.76 3.37 -23.82
C GLU A 226 -2.49 4.11 -24.26
N ALA A 227 -2.61 5.38 -24.67
CA ALA A 227 -1.51 6.20 -25.15
C ALA A 227 -0.62 6.72 -24.00
N ASP A 228 -1.17 6.83 -22.79
CA ASP A 228 -0.43 7.07 -21.55
C ASP A 228 0.60 5.98 -21.20
N GLY A 229 0.49 4.78 -21.80
CA GLY A 229 1.34 3.63 -21.48
C GLY A 229 1.13 3.11 -20.06
N GLY A 230 2.19 2.61 -19.42
CA GLY A 230 2.17 2.26 -17.98
C GLY A 230 1.27 1.08 -17.59
N GLN A 231 0.78 0.29 -18.54
CA GLN A 231 -0.02 -0.92 -18.29
C GLN A 231 0.73 -1.89 -17.38
N LEU A 232 0.00 -2.68 -16.60
CA LEU A 232 0.51 -3.93 -16.04
C LEU A 232 0.29 -5.02 -17.10
N SER A 233 1.38 -5.54 -17.66
CA SER A 233 1.35 -6.74 -18.48
C SER A 233 1.56 -7.96 -17.58
N ILE A 234 0.67 -8.94 -17.62
CA ILE A 234 0.74 -10.17 -16.81
C ILE A 234 0.61 -11.40 -17.72
N ILE A 235 1.39 -12.44 -17.43
CA ILE A 235 1.25 -13.76 -18.06
C ILE A 235 0.48 -14.64 -17.09
N ASP A 236 -0.66 -15.15 -17.54
CA ASP A 236 -1.54 -16.01 -16.74
C ASP A 236 -1.00 -17.45 -16.59
N SER A 237 -1.68 -18.25 -15.77
CA SER A 237 -1.41 -19.69 -15.58
C SER A 237 -1.50 -20.54 -16.86
N HIS A 238 -2.01 -19.97 -17.96
CA HIS A 238 -2.16 -20.59 -19.27
C HIS A 238 -1.16 -20.07 -20.30
N ASN A 239 -0.20 -19.22 -19.90
CA ASN A 239 0.79 -18.54 -20.72
C ASN A 239 0.21 -17.52 -21.74
N GLN A 240 -0.98 -16.99 -21.49
CA GLN A 240 -1.54 -15.86 -22.26
C GLN A 240 -1.13 -14.54 -21.61
N SER A 241 -0.91 -13.52 -22.44
CA SER A 241 -0.47 -12.19 -22.00
C SER A 241 -1.65 -11.22 -21.99
N HIS A 242 -1.88 -10.59 -20.84
CA HIS A 242 -2.96 -9.63 -20.60
C HIS A 242 -2.38 -8.27 -20.27
N GLN A 243 -2.98 -7.18 -20.80
CA GLN A 243 -2.57 -5.81 -20.49
C GLN A 243 -3.67 -5.07 -19.73
N LEU A 244 -3.33 -4.58 -18.55
CA LEU A 244 -4.27 -3.95 -17.62
C LEU A 244 -3.92 -2.47 -17.44
N LEU A 245 -4.85 -1.59 -17.84
CA LEU A 245 -4.73 -0.14 -17.62
C LEU A 245 -4.74 0.19 -16.11
N PRO A 246 -3.83 1.05 -15.61
CA PRO A 246 -3.70 1.40 -14.20
C PRO A 246 -4.72 2.47 -13.76
N LYS A 247 -6.01 2.22 -14.03
CA LYS A 247 -7.13 3.16 -13.76
C LYS A 247 -7.37 3.36 -12.27
N ALA A 248 -7.68 4.58 -11.83
CA ALA A 248 -8.08 4.85 -10.45
C ALA A 248 -9.17 3.88 -9.94
N ASN A 249 -9.07 3.50 -8.66
CA ASN A 249 -9.97 2.57 -7.96
C ASN A 249 -9.98 1.10 -8.44
N ARG A 250 -9.11 0.74 -9.39
CA ARG A 250 -8.87 -0.65 -9.79
C ARG A 250 -7.87 -1.33 -8.86
N LEU A 251 -8.19 -2.56 -8.46
CA LEU A 251 -7.30 -3.51 -7.80
C LEU A 251 -7.08 -4.71 -8.72
N VAL A 252 -5.82 -5.08 -8.96
CA VAL A 252 -5.44 -6.35 -9.57
C VAL A 252 -4.89 -7.24 -8.48
N ILE A 253 -5.37 -8.48 -8.37
CA ILE A 253 -4.93 -9.49 -7.38
C ILE A 253 -4.42 -10.69 -8.17
N PHE A 254 -3.24 -11.20 -7.84
CA PHE A 254 -2.60 -12.30 -8.57
C PHE A 254 -1.69 -13.15 -7.69
N ASP A 255 -1.46 -14.41 -8.08
CA ASP A 255 -0.42 -15.27 -7.50
C ASP A 255 0.95 -14.59 -7.68
N SER A 256 1.70 -14.42 -6.59
CA SER A 256 2.99 -13.72 -6.60
C SER A 256 4.06 -14.37 -7.50
N ASN A 257 3.85 -15.61 -7.96
CA ASN A 257 4.73 -16.32 -8.89
C ASN A 257 4.47 -15.98 -10.37
N LEU A 258 3.34 -15.34 -10.72
CA LEU A 258 3.06 -14.97 -12.11
C LEU A 258 4.08 -13.96 -12.65
N GLN A 259 4.54 -14.20 -13.88
CA GLN A 259 5.40 -13.25 -14.59
C GLN A 259 4.60 -12.01 -14.96
N HIS A 260 5.11 -10.84 -14.58
CA HIS A 260 4.48 -9.57 -14.89
C HIS A 260 5.52 -8.47 -15.12
N GLN A 261 5.12 -7.41 -15.84
CA GLN A 261 5.91 -6.21 -16.04
C GLN A 261 5.03 -4.95 -16.01
N VAL A 262 5.61 -3.82 -15.61
CA VAL A 262 5.00 -2.51 -15.78
C VAL A 262 5.58 -1.88 -17.04
N GLU A 263 4.74 -1.66 -18.05
CA GLU A 263 5.13 -0.98 -19.28
C GLU A 263 5.65 0.44 -19.01
N ILE A 264 6.36 1.01 -19.97
CA ILE A 264 6.84 2.39 -19.85
C ILE A 264 5.64 3.34 -19.76
N ALA A 265 5.58 4.13 -18.69
CA ALA A 265 4.57 5.18 -18.53
C ALA A 265 5.01 6.48 -19.23
N HIS A 266 4.11 7.13 -19.95
CA HIS A 266 4.35 8.41 -20.63
C HIS A 266 3.94 9.63 -19.79
N ARG A 267 3.13 9.43 -18.74
CA ARG A 267 2.91 10.37 -17.64
C ARG A 267 3.18 9.72 -16.28
N GLN A 268 3.07 10.50 -15.20
CA GLN A 268 3.36 10.01 -13.85
C GLN A 268 2.30 8.99 -13.40
N ARG A 269 2.75 7.77 -13.04
CA ARG A 269 1.90 6.63 -12.69
C ARG A 269 2.05 6.27 -11.22
N TYR A 270 0.96 6.33 -10.48
CA TYR A 270 0.83 6.01 -9.07
C TYR A 270 0.11 4.67 -8.85
N SER A 271 0.58 3.90 -7.87
CA SER A 271 -0.09 2.68 -7.41
C SER A 271 0.30 2.37 -5.96
N ILE A 272 -0.47 1.50 -5.30
CA ILE A 272 -0.06 0.84 -4.06
C ILE A 272 0.22 -0.62 -4.41
N ALA A 273 1.45 -1.07 -4.22
CA ALA A 273 1.83 -2.46 -4.37
C ALA A 273 1.84 -3.15 -3.00
N THR A 274 1.30 -4.35 -2.95
CA THR A 274 0.92 -5.03 -1.71
C THR A 274 1.24 -6.51 -1.82
N TRP A 275 1.82 -7.09 -0.77
CA TRP A 275 2.17 -8.51 -0.69
C TRP A 275 1.54 -9.15 0.53
N LEU A 276 0.77 -10.22 0.31
CA LEU A 276 0.14 -11.05 1.33
C LEU A 276 1.03 -12.28 1.51
N ARG A 277 1.60 -12.42 2.71
CA ARG A 277 2.78 -13.27 2.96
C ARG A 277 2.53 -14.40 3.94
N SER A 278 3.17 -15.55 3.72
CA SER A 278 3.07 -16.76 4.55
C SER A 278 4.15 -16.89 5.62
N ASP A 279 5.21 -16.07 5.57
CA ASP A 279 6.25 -16.01 6.59
C ASP A 279 5.81 -15.22 7.85
N GLU A 280 6.58 -15.36 8.92
CA GLU A 280 6.37 -14.54 10.12
C GLU A 280 6.71 -13.09 9.80
N ALA A 281 5.84 -12.17 10.23
CA ALA A 281 6.13 -10.75 10.11
C ALA A 281 7.48 -10.47 10.80
N LEU A 282 8.41 -9.85 10.08
CA LEU A 282 9.72 -9.50 10.61
C LEU A 282 9.54 -8.47 11.73
N ILE A 283 9.50 -8.93 12.97
CA ILE A 283 9.53 -8.09 14.17
C ILE A 283 10.99 -7.72 14.44
N VAL A 284 11.23 -6.43 14.49
CA VAL A 284 12.54 -5.77 14.54
C VAL A 284 12.48 -4.90 15.83
N ALA A 285 13.56 -4.63 16.61
CA ALA A 285 13.50 -4.01 17.97
C ALA A 285 14.38 -2.74 18.30
N GLU A 286 13.81 -1.50 18.32
CA GLU A 286 14.36 -0.13 18.68
C GLU A 286 15.70 -0.01 19.44
N PRO A 287 16.74 0.72 19.02
CA PRO A 287 17.74 1.16 19.99
C PRO A 287 17.10 2.20 20.91
N LEU A 288 17.36 2.07 22.21
CA LEU A 288 16.93 3.01 23.27
C LEU A 288 17.62 4.37 23.15
#